data_AF-A0A2E6YHT8-F1
#
_entry.id   AF-A0A2E6YHT8-F1
#
_cell.length_a   1.000
_cell.length_b   1.000
_cell.length_c   1.000
_cell.angle_alpha   90.00
_cell.angle_beta   90.00
_cell.angle_gamma   90.00
#
_symmetry.space_group_name_H-M   'P 1'
#
loop_
_entity.id
_entity.type
_entity.pdbx_description
1 polymer ?
#
loop_
_entity_poly.entity_id
_entity_poly.type
_entity_poly.pdbx_seq_one_letter_code
_entity_poly.pdbx_strand_id
1 'polypeptide(L)'
;MKDIRQDKTESSLFDLLQKYKNNRLKFPDSIIRNNEWGFDQKSAYVESMLVGLHLPTIYFLESIDGTRYCFDGFNRIRTKFDFYDGKFALQNLKFLPEYNGLLFDKLPGVKQSRFEDLKFKVVTIQPPFDLDSVYELLQRVHGGRYVDKETFFYAIEKTKAF
;
A
#
# COMPACT_ATOMS: atom_id res chain seq x y z
N MET A 1 5.85 14.49 -22.89
CA MET A 1 5.21 13.91 -21.68
C MET A 1 4.31 15.02 -21.14
N LYS A 2 2.99 14.82 -21.06
CA LYS A 2 2.11 15.82 -20.43
C LYS A 2 2.50 15.93 -18.95
N ASP A 3 2.45 17.12 -18.37
CA ASP A 3 2.75 17.30 -16.95
C ASP A 3 1.78 16.48 -16.10
N ILE A 4 2.30 15.49 -15.36
CA ILE A 4 1.53 14.74 -14.37
C ILE A 4 1.64 15.50 -13.05
N ARG A 5 0.52 16.04 -12.57
CA ARG A 5 0.47 16.66 -11.24
C ARG A 5 0.61 15.59 -10.16
N GLN A 6 1.57 15.78 -9.27
CA GLN A 6 1.84 14.88 -8.15
C GLN A 6 1.86 15.65 -6.83
N ASP A 7 1.15 15.13 -5.85
CA ASP A 7 1.29 15.53 -4.45
C ASP A 7 2.10 14.47 -3.69
N LYS A 8 3.14 14.90 -2.98
CA LYS A 8 4.07 14.01 -2.26
C LYS A 8 3.96 14.28 -0.77
N THR A 9 3.47 13.28 -0.04
CA THR A 9 3.15 13.41 1.38
C THR A 9 3.60 12.19 2.16
N GLU A 10 3.43 12.25 3.49
CA GLU A 10 3.57 11.11 4.36
C GLU A 10 2.23 10.79 5.03
N SER A 11 1.86 9.52 5.07
CA SER A 11 0.62 9.07 5.71
C SER A 11 0.91 8.02 6.79
N SER A 12 0.30 8.20 7.97
CA SER A 12 0.35 7.22 9.05
C SER A 12 -0.63 6.07 8.82
N LEU A 13 -0.51 5.00 9.62
CA LEU A 13 -1.48 3.92 9.65
C LEU A 13 -2.90 4.44 9.87
N PHE A 14 -3.08 5.30 10.88
CA PHE A 14 -4.39 5.81 11.28
C PHE A 14 -5.02 6.71 10.21
N ASP A 15 -4.23 7.53 9.52
CA ASP A 15 -4.71 8.35 8.41
C ASP A 15 -5.26 7.48 7.27
N LEU A 16 -4.50 6.46 6.85
CA LEU A 16 -4.94 5.53 5.80
C LEU A 16 -6.15 4.70 6.25
N LEU A 17 -6.17 4.21 7.49
CA LEU A 17 -7.32 3.48 8.05
C LEU A 17 -8.58 4.34 8.06
N GLN A 18 -8.46 5.60 8.50
CA GLN A 18 -9.59 6.51 8.53
C GLN A 18 -10.11 6.82 7.12
N LYS A 19 -9.22 7.04 6.15
CA LYS A 19 -9.61 7.23 4.75
C LYS A 19 -10.30 5.98 4.18
N TYR A 20 -9.77 4.79 4.48
CA TYR A 20 -10.37 3.52 4.07
C TYR A 20 -11.77 3.32 4.65
N LYS A 21 -11.93 3.50 5.96
CA LYS A 21 -13.23 3.37 6.66
C LYS A 21 -14.28 4.36 6.14
N ASN A 22 -13.86 5.56 5.73
CA ASN A 22 -14.74 6.59 5.19
C ASN A 22 -14.93 6.51 3.67
N ASN A 23 -14.54 5.41 3.02
CA ASN A 23 -14.61 5.23 1.56
C ASN A 23 -13.85 6.29 0.73
N ARG A 24 -12.89 6.99 1.34
CA ARG A 24 -11.99 7.97 0.69
C ARG A 24 -10.68 7.35 0.20
N LEU A 25 -10.40 6.10 0.59
CA LEU A 25 -9.34 5.27 0.03
C LEU A 25 -9.95 3.95 -0.42
N LYS A 26 -9.74 3.59 -1.68
CA LYS A 26 -10.27 2.36 -2.30
C LYS A 26 -9.16 1.55 -2.95
N PHE A 27 -9.40 0.25 -3.05
CA PHE A 27 -8.49 -0.71 -3.67
C PHE A 27 -9.19 -1.35 -4.88
N PRO A 28 -8.63 -1.25 -6.09
CA PRO A 28 -9.21 -1.91 -7.26
C PRO A 28 -9.07 -3.45 -7.18
N ASP A 29 -10.20 -4.16 -7.09
CA ASP A 29 -10.24 -5.62 -6.86
C ASP A 29 -9.46 -6.45 -7.89
N SER A 30 -9.45 -6.06 -9.17
CA SER A 30 -8.77 -6.80 -10.23
C SER A 30 -7.25 -6.84 -10.04
N ILE A 31 -6.65 -5.77 -9.54
CA ILE A 31 -5.22 -5.71 -9.25
C ILE A 31 -4.89 -6.54 -8.00
N ILE A 32 -5.80 -6.52 -7.01
CA ILE A 32 -5.62 -7.23 -5.74
C ILE A 32 -5.58 -8.75 -5.95
N ARG A 33 -6.58 -9.30 -6.64
CA ARG A 33 -6.74 -10.76 -6.77
C ARG A 33 -5.56 -11.45 -7.44
N ASN A 34 -4.89 -10.77 -8.36
CA ASN A 34 -3.78 -11.34 -9.11
C ASN A 34 -2.44 -11.31 -8.35
N ASN A 35 -2.35 -10.58 -7.22
CA ASN A 35 -1.07 -10.29 -6.58
C ASN A 35 -1.14 -10.24 -5.05
N GLU A 36 -2.07 -10.94 -4.41
CA GLU A 36 -2.18 -10.93 -2.95
C GLU A 36 -0.96 -11.62 -2.29
N TRP A 37 -0.40 -10.99 -1.25
CA TRP A 37 0.72 -11.55 -0.50
C TRP A 37 0.29 -12.67 0.45
N GLY A 38 1.06 -13.77 0.46
CA GLY A 38 0.95 -14.81 1.47
C GLY A 38 1.49 -14.38 2.84
N PHE A 39 1.22 -15.15 3.89
CA PHE A 39 1.63 -14.82 5.26
C PHE A 39 3.15 -14.65 5.45
N ASP A 40 3.97 -15.37 4.68
CA ASP A 40 5.44 -15.20 4.72
C ASP A 40 5.87 -13.83 4.22
N GLN A 41 5.32 -13.39 3.09
CA GLN A 41 5.59 -12.06 2.52
C GLN A 41 5.06 -10.96 3.43
N LYS A 42 3.85 -11.15 3.99
CA LYS A 42 3.27 -10.24 4.98
C LYS A 42 4.18 -10.12 6.22
N SER A 43 4.66 -11.25 6.74
CA SER A 43 5.53 -11.28 7.93
C SER A 43 6.89 -10.63 7.68
N ALA A 44 7.53 -10.93 6.55
CA ALA A 44 8.80 -10.28 6.16
C ALA A 44 8.64 -8.75 6.00
N TYR A 45 7.49 -8.30 5.51
CA TYR A 45 7.20 -6.87 5.40
C TYR A 45 7.00 -6.20 6.77
N VAL A 46 6.28 -6.84 7.70
CA VAL A 46 6.16 -6.35 9.07
C VAL A 46 7.52 -6.33 9.77
N GLU A 47 8.32 -7.39 9.62
CA GLU A 47 9.69 -7.44 10.17
C GLU A 47 10.52 -6.25 9.69
N SER A 48 10.46 -5.92 8.39
CA SER A 48 11.11 -4.75 7.82
C SER A 48 10.69 -3.44 8.52
N MET A 49 9.42 -3.29 8.90
CA MET A 49 8.95 -2.15 9.68
C MET A 49 9.53 -2.15 11.10
N LEU A 50 9.52 -3.30 11.77
CA LEU A 50 9.96 -3.44 13.16
C LEU A 50 11.47 -3.25 13.34
N VAL A 51 12.26 -3.55 12.31
CA VAL A 51 13.70 -3.28 12.27
C VAL A 51 14.04 -1.87 11.76
N GLY A 52 13.05 -1.13 11.24
CA GLY A 52 13.21 0.26 10.78
C GLY A 52 13.80 0.40 9.37
N LEU A 53 13.58 -0.58 8.48
CA LEU A 53 13.98 -0.45 7.08
C LEU A 53 13.14 0.60 6.35
N HIS A 54 13.74 1.22 5.34
CA HIS A 54 13.04 2.16 4.50
C HIS A 54 11.95 1.45 3.69
N LEU A 55 10.70 1.91 3.84
CA LEU A 55 9.58 1.37 3.07
C LEU A 55 9.47 2.05 1.71
N PRO A 56 9.23 1.28 0.62
CA PRO A 56 9.00 1.88 -0.68
C PRO A 56 7.73 2.75 -0.69
N THR A 57 7.73 3.76 -1.56
CA THR A 57 6.63 4.72 -1.76
C THR A 57 5.36 4.03 -2.25
N ILE A 58 4.20 4.50 -1.78
CA ILE A 58 2.86 4.09 -2.21
C ILE A 58 2.34 5.10 -3.24
N TYR A 59 1.67 4.63 -4.29
CA TYR A 59 1.09 5.48 -5.32
C TYR A 59 -0.44 5.40 -5.33
N PHE A 60 -1.07 6.56 -5.25
CA PHE A 60 -2.51 6.73 -5.39
C PHE A 60 -2.83 7.48 -6.69
N LEU A 61 -3.96 7.12 -7.30
CA LEU A 61 -4.65 7.97 -8.25
C LEU A 61 -5.83 8.63 -7.54
N GLU A 62 -5.96 9.94 -7.65
CA GLU A 62 -7.06 10.71 -7.07
C GLU A 62 -8.12 10.97 -8.13
N SER A 63 -9.38 10.61 -7.86
CA SER A 63 -10.52 10.94 -8.72
C SER A 63 -10.97 12.38 -8.53
N ILE A 64 -11.86 12.84 -9.41
CA ILE A 64 -12.38 14.22 -9.40
C ILE A 64 -13.09 14.56 -8.07
N ASP A 65 -13.70 13.57 -7.42
CA ASP A 65 -14.36 13.71 -6.11
C ASP A 65 -13.39 13.66 -4.90
N GLY A 66 -12.08 13.53 -5.15
CA GLY A 66 -11.04 13.42 -4.12
C GLY A 66 -10.89 12.01 -3.51
N THR A 67 -11.58 10.99 -4.02
CA THR A 67 -11.35 9.60 -3.61
C THR A 67 -9.98 9.12 -4.13
N ARG A 68 -9.21 8.47 -3.27
CA ARG A 68 -7.90 7.92 -3.62
C ARG A 68 -8.01 6.43 -3.94
N TYR A 69 -7.41 6.01 -5.03
CA TYR A 69 -7.35 4.62 -5.47
C TYR A 69 -5.90 4.13 -5.42
N CYS A 70 -5.63 3.06 -4.66
CA CYS A 70 -4.29 2.48 -4.54
C CYS A 70 -4.02 1.53 -5.69
N PHE A 71 -3.29 2.01 -6.69
CA PHE A 71 -2.84 1.20 -7.82
C PHE A 71 -1.48 0.55 -7.55
N ASP A 72 -0.66 1.12 -6.67
CA ASP A 72 0.53 0.48 -6.12
C ASP A 72 0.58 0.65 -4.60
N GLY A 73 1.01 -0.40 -3.90
CA GLY A 73 1.14 -0.40 -2.44
C GLY A 73 -0.02 -1.03 -1.69
N PHE A 74 -1.00 -1.61 -2.39
CA PHE A 74 -2.13 -2.31 -1.77
C PHE A 74 -1.68 -3.33 -0.72
N ASN A 75 -0.83 -4.29 -1.10
CA ASN A 75 -0.37 -5.32 -0.16
C ASN A 75 0.34 -4.74 1.04
N ARG A 76 1.07 -3.63 0.87
CA ARG A 76 1.79 -2.95 1.95
C ARG A 76 0.83 -2.32 2.95
N ILE A 77 -0.16 -1.59 2.46
CA ILE A 77 -1.21 -1.00 3.31
C ILE A 77 -2.01 -2.12 3.99
N ARG A 78 -2.47 -3.10 3.21
CA ARG A 78 -3.31 -4.20 3.67
C ARG A 78 -2.59 -5.05 4.72
N THR A 79 -1.31 -5.37 4.51
CA THR A 79 -0.49 -6.08 5.50
C THR A 79 -0.42 -5.30 6.80
N LYS A 80 -0.19 -3.98 6.73
CA LYS A 80 -0.11 -3.16 7.92
C LYS A 80 -1.45 -3.15 8.69
N PHE A 81 -2.56 -3.03 7.96
CA PHE A 81 -3.92 -3.08 8.54
C PHE A 81 -4.21 -4.45 9.15
N ASP A 82 -3.97 -5.53 8.42
CA ASP A 82 -4.28 -6.88 8.85
C ASP A 82 -3.45 -7.30 10.06
N PHE A 83 -2.17 -6.90 10.12
CA PHE A 83 -1.34 -7.17 11.28
C PHE A 83 -1.82 -6.38 12.50
N TYR A 84 -2.07 -5.07 12.33
CA TYR A 84 -2.60 -4.20 13.37
C TYR A 84 -3.91 -4.73 13.97
N ASP A 85 -4.82 -5.21 13.11
CA ASP A 85 -6.10 -5.80 13.51
C ASP A 85 -5.96 -7.22 14.10
N GLY A 86 -4.74 -7.76 14.23
CA GLY A 86 -4.49 -9.09 14.78
C GLY A 86 -4.95 -10.25 13.89
N LYS A 87 -5.04 -10.07 12.57
CA LYS A 87 -5.56 -11.09 11.64
C LYS A 87 -4.57 -12.19 11.27
N PHE A 88 -3.28 -11.99 11.55
CA PHE A 88 -2.26 -13.02 11.35
C PHE A 88 -1.11 -12.85 12.34
N ALA A 89 -0.48 -13.97 12.69
CA ALA A 89 0.73 -14.00 13.50
C ALA A 89 1.97 -13.99 12.61
N LEU A 90 3.06 -13.39 13.10
CA LEU A 90 4.32 -13.36 12.35
C LEU A 90 4.90 -14.75 12.21
N GLN A 91 5.46 -15.06 11.04
CA GLN A 91 6.09 -16.35 10.77
C GLN A 91 7.31 -16.19 9.87
N ASN A 92 8.22 -17.14 9.94
CA ASN A 92 9.43 -17.22 9.11
C ASN A 92 10.30 -15.94 9.15
N LEU A 93 10.29 -15.25 10.30
CA LEU A 93 11.13 -14.08 10.57
C LEU A 93 12.62 -14.44 10.65
N LYS A 94 13.48 -13.61 10.06
CA LYS A 94 14.94 -13.87 9.97
C LYS A 94 15.77 -12.98 10.90
N PHE A 95 15.38 -11.72 11.04
CA PHE A 95 16.07 -10.72 11.85
C PHE A 95 15.49 -10.62 13.27
N LEU A 96 14.21 -10.93 13.45
CA LEU A 96 13.50 -10.92 14.71
C LEU A 96 12.81 -12.28 14.96
N PRO A 97 13.55 -13.41 14.94
CA PRO A 97 12.97 -14.74 15.06
C PRO A 97 12.19 -14.94 16.37
N GLU A 98 12.49 -14.18 17.42
CA GLU A 98 11.80 -14.19 18.71
C GLU A 98 10.35 -13.66 18.64
N TYR A 99 9.97 -12.98 17.56
CA TYR A 99 8.60 -12.50 17.35
C TYR A 99 7.75 -13.43 16.48
N ASN A 100 8.29 -14.56 16.03
CA ASN A 100 7.48 -15.59 15.37
C ASN A 100 6.37 -16.08 16.31
N GLY A 101 5.17 -16.29 15.77
CA GLY A 101 3.97 -16.68 16.49
C GLY A 101 3.24 -15.51 17.19
N LEU A 102 3.81 -14.30 17.20
CA LEU A 102 3.17 -13.16 17.85
C LEU A 102 2.16 -12.46 16.93
N LEU A 103 0.99 -12.16 17.50
CA LEU A 103 0.06 -11.15 16.99
C LEU A 103 0.54 -9.74 17.40
N PHE A 104 -0.01 -8.71 16.77
CA PHE A 104 0.36 -7.31 17.06
C PHE A 104 0.23 -6.95 18.56
N ASP A 105 -0.86 -7.37 19.22
CA ASP A 105 -1.11 -7.09 20.62
C ASP A 105 -0.13 -7.79 21.58
N LYS A 106 0.63 -8.77 21.09
CA LYS A 106 1.66 -9.50 21.86
C LYS A 106 3.07 -8.96 21.65
N LEU A 107 3.27 -8.00 20.75
CA LEU A 107 4.57 -7.34 20.61
C LEU A 107 4.90 -6.48 21.85
N PRO A 108 6.19 -6.24 22.15
CA PRO A 108 6.56 -5.25 23.17
C PRO A 108 5.96 -3.87 22.84
N GLY A 109 5.49 -3.13 23.85
CA GLY A 109 4.82 -1.84 23.63
C GLY A 109 5.61 -0.85 22.77
N VAL A 110 6.93 -0.79 22.93
CA VAL A 110 7.82 0.05 22.09
C VAL A 110 7.77 -0.35 20.62
N LYS A 111 7.64 -1.64 20.31
CA LYS A 111 7.52 -2.14 18.93
C LYS A 111 6.14 -1.84 18.35
N GLN A 112 5.08 -1.94 19.15
CA GLN A 112 3.73 -1.52 18.76
C GLN A 112 3.71 -0.03 18.39
N SER A 113 4.20 0.84 19.27
CA SER A 113 4.22 2.29 19.01
C SER A 113 5.04 2.64 17.76
N ARG A 114 6.24 2.06 17.59
CA ARG A 114 7.04 2.26 16.38
C ARG A 114 6.32 1.82 15.11
N PHE A 115 5.61 0.69 15.16
CA PHE A 115 4.85 0.19 14.03
C PHE A 115 3.70 1.15 13.67
N GLU A 116 2.95 1.63 14.66
CA GLU A 116 1.86 2.60 14.47
C GLU A 116 2.35 3.93 13.88
N ASP A 117 3.42 4.48 14.48
CA ASP A 117 4.01 5.78 14.12
C ASP A 117 4.71 5.79 12.76
N LEU A 118 5.13 4.61 12.27
CA LEU A 118 5.81 4.50 10.99
C LEU A 118 4.92 5.03 9.85
N LYS A 119 5.38 6.09 9.19
CA LYS A 119 4.67 6.69 8.07
C LYS A 119 5.09 6.07 6.74
N PHE A 120 4.13 5.97 5.84
CA PHE A 120 4.38 5.67 4.44
C PHE A 120 4.67 6.96 3.67
N LYS A 121 5.68 6.93 2.82
CA LYS A 121 5.79 7.93 1.74
C LYS A 121 4.69 7.63 0.71
N VAL A 122 3.94 8.66 0.35
CA VAL A 122 2.80 8.58 -0.55
C VAL A 122 3.00 9.58 -1.68
N VAL A 123 2.76 9.13 -2.91
CA VAL A 123 2.63 9.98 -4.09
C VAL A 123 1.20 9.86 -4.58
N THR A 124 0.48 10.97 -4.66
CA THR A 124 -0.87 11.04 -5.21
C THR A 124 -0.83 11.73 -6.56
N ILE A 125 -1.23 11.03 -7.61
CA ILE A 125 -1.38 11.57 -8.96
C ILE A 125 -2.77 12.17 -9.08
N GLN A 126 -2.84 13.46 -9.40
CA GLN A 126 -4.06 14.26 -9.35
C GLN A 126 -4.56 14.63 -10.74
N PRO A 127 -5.89 14.70 -10.97
CA PRO A 127 -6.45 15.05 -12.27
C PRO A 127 -6.19 16.54 -12.59
N PRO A 128 -6.17 16.91 -13.89
CA PRO A 128 -6.25 16.02 -15.04
C PRO A 128 -4.93 15.24 -15.26
N PHE A 129 -5.03 13.98 -15.66
CA PHE A 129 -3.89 13.17 -16.08
C PHE A 129 -4.25 12.29 -17.27
N ASP A 130 -3.23 11.82 -17.96
CA ASP A 130 -3.31 10.91 -19.10
C ASP A 130 -3.00 9.48 -18.62
N LEU A 131 -3.94 8.55 -18.77
CA LEU A 131 -3.84 7.20 -18.19
C LEU A 131 -2.67 6.40 -18.75
N ASP A 132 -2.34 6.57 -20.03
CA ASP A 132 -1.14 5.97 -20.63
C ASP A 132 0.13 6.50 -19.94
N SER A 133 0.22 7.81 -19.74
CA SER A 133 1.35 8.43 -19.03
C SER A 133 1.46 7.96 -17.57
N VAL A 134 0.33 7.75 -16.90
CA VAL A 134 0.28 7.18 -15.54
C VAL A 134 0.77 5.73 -15.52
N TYR A 135 0.30 4.91 -16.47
CA TYR A 135 0.74 3.52 -16.60
C TYR A 135 2.24 3.42 -16.85
N GLU A 136 2.78 4.22 -17.78
CA GLU A 136 4.21 4.27 -18.08
C GLU A 136 5.05 4.71 -16.86
N LEU A 137 4.53 5.64 -16.06
CA LEU A 137 5.15 6.05 -14.80
C LEU A 137 5.23 4.87 -13.81
N LEU A 138 4.11 4.17 -13.60
CA LEU A 138 4.07 3.02 -12.70
C LEU A 138 5.02 1.92 -13.18
N GLN A 139 5.01 1.62 -14.48
CA GLN A 139 5.96 0.65 -15.04
C GLN A 139 7.41 1.04 -14.79
N ARG A 140 7.78 2.31 -14.95
CA ARG A 140 9.14 2.80 -14.65
C ARG A 140 9.50 2.64 -13.18
N VAL A 141 8.61 3.02 -12.28
CA VAL A 141 8.80 2.93 -10.82
C VAL A 141 9.05 1.48 -10.40
N HIS A 142 8.37 0.53 -11.03
CA HIS A 142 8.51 -0.90 -10.75
C HIS A 142 9.62 -1.60 -11.55
N GLY A 143 10.41 -0.86 -12.35
CA GLY A 143 11.45 -1.44 -13.19
C GLY A 143 10.90 -2.43 -14.24
N GLY A 144 9.71 -2.15 -14.77
CA GLY A 144 9.02 -2.96 -15.78
C GLY A 144 8.25 -4.16 -15.23
N ARG A 145 8.14 -4.31 -13.90
CA ARG A 145 7.45 -5.44 -13.23
C ARG A 145 6.13 -5.02 -12.57
N TYR A 146 5.43 -4.06 -13.16
CA TYR A 146 4.06 -3.75 -12.76
C TYR A 146 3.07 -4.69 -13.48
N VAL A 147 1.78 -4.60 -13.14
CA VAL A 147 0.74 -5.34 -13.85
C VAL A 147 0.72 -4.94 -15.33
N ASP A 148 0.25 -5.85 -16.19
CA ASP A 148 0.12 -5.58 -17.62
C ASP A 148 -0.91 -4.46 -17.88
N LYS A 149 -0.81 -3.88 -19.09
CA LYS A 149 -1.62 -2.73 -19.48
C LYS A 149 -3.11 -3.04 -19.46
N GLU A 150 -3.51 -4.21 -19.94
CA GLU A 150 -4.92 -4.61 -20.00
C GLU A 150 -5.52 -4.70 -18.58
N THR A 151 -4.82 -5.36 -17.66
CA THR A 151 -5.22 -5.43 -16.25
C THR A 151 -5.33 -4.05 -15.60
N PHE A 152 -4.37 -3.15 -15.87
CA PHE A 152 -4.40 -1.78 -15.33
C PHE A 152 -5.63 -1.00 -15.81
N PHE A 153 -5.88 -0.96 -17.12
CA PHE A 153 -7.02 -0.22 -17.68
C PHE A 153 -8.36 -0.85 -17.26
N TYR A 154 -8.46 -2.17 -17.25
CA TYR A 154 -9.64 -2.87 -16.75
C TYR A 154 -9.93 -2.51 -15.28
N ALA A 155 -8.89 -2.42 -14.44
CA ALA A 155 -9.04 -2.00 -13.06
C ALA A 155 -9.59 -0.57 -12.94
N ILE A 156 -9.05 0.37 -13.72
CA ILE A 156 -9.51 1.76 -13.77
C ILE A 156 -10.99 1.83 -14.16
N GLU A 157 -11.40 1.15 -15.24
CA GLU A 157 -12.78 1.15 -15.72
C GLU A 157 -13.77 0.67 -14.65
N LYS A 158 -13.40 -0.37 -13.89
CA LYS A 158 -14.24 -0.91 -12.81
C LYS A 158 -14.42 0.06 -11.65
N THR A 159 -13.51 1.02 -11.46
CA THR A 159 -13.65 2.03 -10.40
C THR A 159 -14.77 3.04 -10.70
N LYS A 160 -15.11 3.25 -11.99
CA LYS A 160 -16.03 4.30 -12.47
C LYS A 160 -15.71 5.71 -11.92
N ALA A 161 -14.44 5.97 -11.63
CA ALA A 161 -14.03 7.13 -10.84
C ALA A 161 -13.37 8.25 -11.65
N PHE A 162 -12.96 7.95 -12.87
CA PHE A 162 -12.15 8.80 -13.73
C PHE A 162 -12.85 9.02 -15.07
#